data_AF-A0A497ILR4-F1
#
_entry.id   AF-A0A497ILR4-F1
#
_cell.length_a   1.000
_cell.length_b   1.000
_cell.length_c   1.000
_cell.angle_alpha   90.00
_cell.angle_beta   90.00
_cell.angle_gamma   90.00
#
_symmetry.space_group_name_H-M   'P 1'
#
loop_
_entity.id
_entity.type
_entity.pdbx_description
1 polymer ?
#
loop_
_entity_poly.entity_id
_entity_poly.type
_entity_poly.pdbx_seq_one_letter_code
_entity_poly.pdbx_strand_id
1 'polypeptide(L)'
;MLDYPWIDRFAYLNSMIHRFDPRAKIIAFLFLIFSIVGLSEVKLAFVGLLASIFFLALSRLPLRFALRHIKWVSLFIIPFFIIMPFTMEGTEICTIHG
;
A
#
# COMPACT_ATOMS: atom_id res chain seq x y z
N MET A 1 -11.96 -29.66 10.79
CA MET A 1 -10.91 -28.72 10.37
C MET A 1 -11.57 -27.80 9.35
N LEU A 2 -11.87 -26.55 9.71
CA LEU A 2 -12.57 -25.62 8.81
C LEU A 2 -11.53 -25.10 7.81
N ASP A 3 -11.65 -25.51 6.55
CA ASP A 3 -10.81 -24.99 5.46
C ASP A 3 -11.26 -23.58 5.10
N TYR A 4 -10.62 -22.59 5.72
CA TYR A 4 -10.86 -21.19 5.37
C TYR A 4 -10.26 -20.88 3.99
N PRO A 5 -10.97 -20.12 3.14
CA PRO A 5 -10.38 -19.55 1.94
C PRO A 5 -9.09 -18.80 2.28
N TRP A 6 -8.09 -18.84 1.40
CA TRP A 6 -6.75 -18.28 1.65
C TRP A 6 -6.75 -16.82 2.11
N ILE A 7 -7.75 -16.03 1.69
CA ILE A 7 -7.93 -14.63 2.09
C ILE A 7 -8.38 -14.48 3.55
N ASP A 8 -9.13 -15.45 4.07
CA ASP A 8 -9.73 -15.44 5.41
C ASP A 8 -8.82 -16.12 6.44
N ARG A 9 -7.64 -16.57 6.02
CA ARG A 9 -6.67 -17.29 6.85
C ARG A 9 -6.29 -16.53 8.13
N PHE A 10 -6.38 -15.21 8.16
CA PHE A 10 -6.04 -14.40 9.34
C PHE A 10 -7.25 -13.78 10.05
N ALA A 11 -8.47 -14.17 9.70
CA ALA A 11 -9.68 -13.61 10.33
C ALA A 11 -9.82 -13.95 11.82
N TYR A 12 -9.17 -15.03 12.28
CA TYR A 12 -9.15 -15.40 13.69
C TYR A 12 -8.26 -14.48 14.56
N LEU A 13 -7.45 -13.60 13.97
CA LEU A 13 -6.59 -12.69 14.74
C LEU A 13 -7.44 -11.67 15.50
N ASN A 14 -7.05 -11.42 16.74
CA ASN A 14 -7.63 -10.37 17.57
C ASN A 14 -6.64 -9.21 17.71
N SER A 15 -6.79 -8.18 16.88
CA SER A 15 -6.05 -6.92 16.96
C SER A 15 -6.99 -5.72 16.97
N MET A 16 -6.48 -4.53 17.28
CA MET A 16 -7.29 -3.31 17.36
C MET A 16 -8.04 -3.05 16.06
N ILE A 17 -7.41 -3.33 14.92
CA ILE A 17 -8.05 -3.19 13.60
C ILE A 17 -9.11 -4.27 13.37
N HIS A 18 -8.92 -5.50 13.84
CA HIS A 18 -9.93 -6.57 13.67
C HIS A 18 -11.22 -6.23 14.44
N ARG A 19 -11.10 -5.65 15.63
CA ARG A 19 -12.22 -5.24 16.49
C ARG A 19 -12.98 -4.01 16.00
N PHE A 20 -12.41 -3.26 15.05
CA PHE A 20 -13.05 -2.06 14.50
C PHE A 20 -14.24 -2.43 13.63
N ASP A 21 -15.31 -1.62 13.69
CA ASP A 21 -16.52 -1.83 12.92
C ASP A 21 -16.20 -2.01 11.42
N PRO A 22 -16.64 -3.11 10.77
CA PRO A 22 -16.25 -3.41 9.39
C PRO A 22 -16.61 -2.29 8.39
N ARG A 23 -17.75 -1.61 8.58
CA ARG A 23 -18.17 -0.49 7.73
C ARG A 23 -17.26 0.72 7.88
N ALA A 24 -16.95 1.09 9.12
CA ALA A 24 -16.05 2.21 9.41
C ALA A 24 -14.63 1.92 8.91
N LYS A 25 -14.18 0.66 9.00
CA LYS A 25 -12.89 0.19 8.48
C LYS A 25 -12.78 0.40 6.96
N ILE A 26 -13.80 0.00 6.21
CA ILE A 26 -13.84 0.19 4.75
C ILE A 26 -13.78 1.68 4.42
N ILE A 27 -14.60 2.51 5.08
CA ILE A 27 -14.63 3.96 4.85
C ILE A 27 -13.26 4.58 5.16
N ALA A 28 -12.64 4.23 6.29
CA ALA A 28 -11.35 4.76 6.70
C ALA A 28 -10.23 4.40 5.72
N PHE A 29 -10.15 3.14 5.27
CA PHE A 29 -9.13 2.73 4.31
C PHE A 29 -9.39 3.29 2.90
N LEU A 30 -10.64 3.41 2.46
CA LEU A 30 -10.94 4.11 1.22
C LEU A 30 -10.51 5.57 1.28
N PHE A 31 -10.84 6.26 2.37
CA PHE A 31 -10.42 7.64 2.59
C PHE A 31 -8.89 7.76 2.57
N LEU A 32 -8.18 6.85 3.24
CA LEU A 32 -6.71 6.80 3.23
C LEU A 32 -6.17 6.63 1.79
N ILE A 33 -6.75 5.70 1.01
CA ILE A 33 -6.32 5.45 -0.38
C ILE A 33 -6.51 6.71 -1.23
N PHE A 34 -7.70 7.31 -1.21
CA PHE A 34 -7.97 8.52 -1.99
C PHE A 34 -7.10 9.70 -1.56
N SER A 35 -6.87 9.83 -0.24
CA SER A 35 -6.00 10.87 0.31
C SER A 35 -4.56 10.72 -0.19
N ILE A 36 -4.07 9.50 -0.42
CA ILE A 36 -2.71 9.25 -0.91
C ILE A 36 -2.64 9.43 -2.43
N VAL A 37 -3.63 8.92 -3.18
CA VAL A 37 -3.66 9.01 -4.65
C VAL A 37 -3.74 10.45 -5.14
N GLY A 38 -4.38 11.35 -4.39
CA GLY A 38 -4.45 12.77 -4.72
C GLY A 38 -3.18 13.58 -4.45
N LEU A 39 -2.11 12.96 -3.92
CA LEU A 39 -0.87 13.68 -3.63
C LEU A 39 -0.01 13.85 -4.89
N SER A 40 0.43 15.08 -5.14
CA SER A 40 1.41 15.38 -6.19
C SER A 40 2.85 15.19 -5.74
N GLU A 41 3.10 15.28 -4.43
CA GLU A 41 4.45 15.28 -3.85
C GLU A 41 4.87 13.90 -3.35
N VAL A 42 6.00 13.40 -3.86
CA VAL A 42 6.58 12.10 -3.45
C VAL A 42 6.88 12.07 -1.94
N LYS A 43 7.30 13.20 -1.36
CA LYS A 43 7.57 13.32 0.08
C LYS A 43 6.30 13.06 0.92
N LEU A 44 5.15 13.56 0.48
CA LEU A 44 3.87 13.34 1.15
C LEU A 44 3.39 11.90 0.96
N ALA A 45 3.60 11.33 -0.23
CA ALA A 45 3.29 9.92 -0.49
C ALA A 45 4.10 8.99 0.44
N PHE A 46 5.35 9.35 0.77
CA PHE A 46 6.15 8.61 1.75
C PHE A 46 5.54 8.63 3.16
N VAL A 47 4.96 9.75 3.59
CA VAL A 47 4.20 9.82 4.86
C VAL A 47 2.98 8.89 4.82
N GLY A 48 2.25 8.87 3.69
CA GLY A 48 1.14 7.94 3.47
C GLY A 48 1.56 6.46 3.54
N LEU A 49 2.74 6.15 3.02
CA LEU A 49 3.34 4.81 3.12
C LEU A 49 3.64 4.44 4.57
N LEU A 50 4.26 5.34 5.34
CA LEU A 50 4.53 5.11 6.76
C LEU A 50 3.25 4.92 7.57
N ALA A 51 2.21 5.72 7.31
CA ALA A 51 0.91 5.56 7.94
C ALA A 51 0.28 4.20 7.61
N SER A 52 0.38 3.75 6.36
CA SER A 52 -0.11 2.43 5.93
C SER A 52 0.66 1.29 6.60
N ILE A 53 1.99 1.39 6.73
CA ILE A 53 2.81 0.43 7.47
C ILE A 53 2.43 0.41 8.95
N PHE A 54 2.16 1.57 9.55
CA PHE A 54 1.71 1.66 10.94
C PHE A 54 0.37 0.94 11.15
N PHE A 55 -0.62 1.16 10.26
CA PHE A 55 -1.87 0.41 10.31
C PHE A 55 -1.65 -1.09 10.09
N LEU A 56 -0.75 -1.48 9.17
CA LEU A 56 -0.41 -2.89 8.99
C LEU A 56 0.18 -3.51 10.27
N ALA A 57 1.08 -2.80 10.96
CA ALA A 57 1.64 -3.27 12.22
C ALA A 57 0.55 -3.39 13.31
N LEU A 58 -0.36 -2.42 13.40
CA LEU A 58 -1.48 -2.43 14.33
C LEU A 58 -2.47 -3.58 14.05
N SER A 59 -2.55 -4.03 12.80
CA SER A 59 -3.38 -5.18 12.40
C SER A 59 -2.82 -6.52 12.90
N ARG A 60 -1.53 -6.57 13.27
CA ARG A 60 -0.78 -7.80 13.62
C ARG A 60 -0.74 -8.83 12.49
N LEU A 61 -0.97 -8.42 11.23
CA LEU A 61 -0.82 -9.29 10.08
C LEU A 61 0.66 -9.55 9.78
N PRO A 62 1.04 -10.78 9.41
CA PRO A 62 2.42 -11.07 9.04
C PRO A 62 2.78 -10.34 7.75
N LEU A 63 3.89 -9.60 7.75
CA LEU A 63 4.36 -8.83 6.57
C LEU A 63 4.50 -9.69 5.31
N ARG A 64 4.89 -10.96 5.46
CA ARG A 64 4.98 -11.93 4.36
C ARG A 64 3.65 -12.13 3.62
N PHE A 65 2.53 -12.02 4.33
CA PHE A 65 1.20 -12.10 3.72
C PHE A 65 0.92 -10.85 2.89
N ALA A 66 1.15 -9.66 3.44
CA ALA A 66 0.97 -8.39 2.71
C ALA A 66 1.86 -8.30 1.46
N LEU A 67 3.14 -8.65 1.58
CA LEU A 67 4.09 -8.64 0.45
C LEU A 67 3.70 -9.60 -0.68
N ARG A 68 3.07 -10.73 -0.35
CA ARG A 68 2.57 -11.68 -1.36
C ARG A 68 1.47 -11.06 -2.22
N HIS A 69 0.60 -10.25 -1.63
CA HIS A 69 -0.43 -9.53 -2.38
C HIS A 69 0.18 -8.39 -3.21
N ILE A 70 1.12 -7.64 -2.63
CA ILE A 70 1.82 -6.55 -3.33
C ILE A 70 2.56 -7.05 -4.56
N LYS A 71 3.19 -8.24 -4.50
CA LYS A 71 3.94 -8.81 -5.64
C LYS A 71 3.16 -8.80 -6.96
N TRP A 72 1.88 -9.16 -6.92
CA TRP A 72 1.03 -9.22 -8.11
C TRP A 72 0.73 -7.83 -8.67
N VAL A 73 0.46 -6.86 -7.79
CA VAL A 73 0.25 -5.47 -8.17
C VAL A 73 1.55 -4.86 -8.71
N SER A 74 2.69 -5.13 -8.08
CA SER A 74 4.00 -4.67 -8.54
C SER A 74 4.34 -5.18 -9.94
N LEU A 75 3.98 -6.43 -10.27
CA LEU A 75 4.18 -6.97 -11.62
C LEU A 75 3.47 -6.12 -12.69
N PHE A 76 2.28 -5.61 -12.38
CA PHE A 76 1.54 -4.71 -13.26
C PHE A 76 2.16 -3.31 -13.37
N ILE A 77 2.83 -2.84 -12.31
CA ILE A 77 3.45 -1.51 -12.28
C ILE A 77 4.82 -1.49 -12.99
N ILE A 78 5.54 -2.62 -13.07
CA ILE A 78 6.88 -2.73 -13.68
C ILE A 78 6.97 -2.11 -15.09
N PRO A 79 6.04 -2.40 -16.04
CA PRO A 79 6.07 -1.78 -17.35
C PRO A 79 6.07 -0.25 -17.32
N PHE A 80 5.36 0.37 -16.38
CA PHE A 80 5.34 1.83 -16.24
C PHE A 80 6.70 2.37 -15.80
N PHE A 81 7.38 1.70 -14.87
CA PHE A 81 8.75 2.06 -14.49
C PHE A 81 9.74 1.96 -15.65
N ILE A 82 9.49 1.08 -16.61
CA ILE A 82 10.32 0.95 -17.80
C ILE A 82 9.95 2.01 -18.84
N ILE A 83 8.66 2.19 -19.14
CA ILE A 83 8.20 3.03 -20.27
C ILE A 83 8.23 4.52 -19.93
N MET A 84 7.80 4.90 -18.72
CA MET A 84 7.64 6.32 -18.35
C MET A 84 8.94 7.13 -18.46
N PRO A 85 10.11 6.66 -18.00
CA PRO A 85 11.36 7.41 -18.14
C PRO A 85 11.75 7.69 -19.60
N PHE A 86 11.33 6.86 -20.55
CA PHE A 86 11.62 7.06 -21.99
C PHE A 86 10.55 7.87 -22.72
N THR A 87 9.36 8.03 -22.13
CA THR A 87 8.20 8.64 -22.81
C THR A 87 7.82 9.99 -22.21
N MET A 88 8.14 10.23 -20.94
CA MET A 88 7.76 11.44 -20.20
C MET A 88 9.00 12.27 -19.90
N GLU A 89 8.87 13.59 -20.03
CA GLU A 89 9.89 14.52 -19.58
C GLU A 89 9.97 14.49 -18.05
N GLY A 90 11.18 14.27 -17.53
CA GLY A 90 11.46 14.24 -16.11
C GLY A 90 12.03 15.57 -15.61
N THR A 91 11.97 15.77 -14.30
CA THR A 91 12.76 16.80 -13.64
C THR A 91 14.19 16.31 -13.43
N GLU A 92 15.17 17.16 -13.76
CA GLU A 92 16.58 16.92 -13.50
C GLU A 92 16.81 16.67 -12.00
N ILE A 93 17.26 15.46 -11.64
CA ILE A 93 17.48 15.08 -10.24
C ILE A 93 18.85 15.57 -9.76
N CYS A 94 19.85 15.57 -10.65
CA CYS A 94 21.22 16.00 -10.37
C CYS A 94 21.88 16.64 -11.61
N THR A 95 22.15 17.94 -11.58
CA THR A 95 23.00 18.60 -12.58
C THR A 95 24.46 18.46 -12.14
N ILE A 96 25.23 17.59 -12.82
CA ILE A 96 26.64 17.36 -12.52
C ILE A 96 27.56 18.40 -13.19
N HIS A 97 27.07 19.13 -14.20
CA HIS A 97 27.81 20.21 -14.86
C HIS A 97 26.96 21.48 -14.96
N GLY A 98 27.42 22.54 -14.31
CA GLY A 98 27.03 23.91 -14.66
C GLY A 98 27.75 24.35 -15.93
#